data_AF-A0A1G5DAJ7-F1
#
_entry.id   AF-A0A1G5DAJ7-F1
#
_cell.length_a   1.000
_cell.length_b   1.000
_cell.length_c   1.000
_cell.angle_alpha   90.00
_cell.angle_beta   90.00
_cell.angle_gamma   90.00
#
_symmetry.space_group_name_H-M   'P 1'
#
loop_
_entity.id
_entity.type
_entity.pdbx_description
1 polymer ?
#
loop_
_entity_poly.entity_id
_entity_poly.type
_entity_poly.pdbx_seq_one_letter_code
_entity_poly.pdbx_strand_id
1 'polypeptide(L)'
;MFDTDGYIFFSATYEDDEFQKEIERLSKISCTVFETNREDSDYHIENIIYDTETYNFPAYVSSDGYSSVYEYALIDNDNKRIIYVLLSYPNIANDEAETVQKDYLKKDLNAYDLKNGSTLERFSIYSFGFSKGIWSEYSPEDEGRETSGKQR
;
A
#
# COMPACT_ATOMS: atom_id res chain seq x y z
N MET A 1 15.40 4.47 20.68
CA MET A 1 15.09 3.24 19.93
C MET A 1 13.60 3.32 19.69
N PHE A 2 13.19 3.80 18.51
CA PHE A 2 11.77 3.84 18.18
C PHE A 2 11.36 2.40 17.86
N ASP A 3 10.33 1.89 18.53
CA ASP A 3 9.63 0.69 18.06
C ASP A 3 9.22 0.94 16.62
N THR A 4 9.45 -0.02 15.74
CA THR A 4 9.10 0.07 14.30
C THR A 4 7.59 -0.10 14.06
N ASP A 5 6.84 -0.31 15.14
CA ASP A 5 5.41 -0.55 15.14
C ASP A 5 4.69 0.79 15.25
N GLY A 6 3.72 1.03 14.37
CA GLY A 6 3.07 2.33 14.30
C GLY A 6 1.82 2.36 13.44
N TYR A 7 0.95 3.31 13.78
CA TYR A 7 -0.29 3.59 13.07
C TYR A 7 -0.35 5.07 12.71
N ILE A 8 -0.55 5.37 11.44
CA ILE A 8 -0.80 6.73 10.95
C ILE A 8 -2.15 6.72 10.25
N PHE A 9 -3.03 7.60 10.73
CA PHE A 9 -4.32 7.89 10.12
C PHE A 9 -4.36 9.38 9.80
N PHE A 10 -4.52 9.71 8.53
CA PHE A 10 -4.70 11.08 8.08
C PHE A 10 -5.98 11.18 7.27
N SER A 11 -6.87 12.10 7.62
CA SER A 11 -8.12 12.32 6.90
C SER A 11 -8.15 13.71 6.31
N ALA A 12 -8.58 13.79 5.04
CA ALA A 12 -8.82 15.05 4.36
C ALA A 12 -10.24 15.06 3.79
N THR A 13 -10.94 16.18 3.96
CA THR A 13 -12.25 16.44 3.35
C THR A 13 -12.07 17.46 2.24
N TYR A 14 -12.75 17.24 1.13
CA TYR A 14 -12.56 17.98 -0.11
C TYR A 14 -13.87 18.60 -0.59
N GLU A 15 -13.75 19.63 -1.41
CA GLU A 15 -14.84 20.07 -2.28
C GLU A 15 -15.06 19.07 -3.43
N ASP A 16 -16.21 19.12 -4.11
CA ASP A 16 -16.63 18.10 -5.09
C ASP A 16 -15.61 17.85 -6.21
N ASP A 17 -15.09 18.91 -6.82
CA ASP A 17 -14.16 18.78 -7.94
C ASP A 17 -12.77 18.34 -7.48
N GLU A 18 -12.33 18.78 -6.30
CA GLU A 18 -11.08 18.36 -5.68
C GLU A 18 -11.12 16.89 -5.25
N PHE A 19 -12.25 16.42 -4.74
CA PHE A 19 -12.46 15.02 -4.37
C PHE A 19 -12.31 14.10 -5.58
N GLN A 20 -12.95 14.44 -6.70
CA GLN A 20 -12.85 13.64 -7.93
C GLN A 20 -11.43 13.66 -8.51
N LYS A 21 -10.75 14.82 -8.49
CA LYS A 21 -9.35 14.94 -8.90
C LYS A 21 -8.43 14.05 -8.05
N GLU A 22 -8.68 13.99 -6.75
CA GLU A 22 -7.88 13.18 -5.84
C GLU A 22 -8.12 11.68 -6.04
N ILE A 23 -9.37 11.26 -6.25
CA ILE A 23 -9.69 9.88 -6.66
C ILE A 23 -8.99 9.51 -7.97
N GLU A 24 -9.05 10.40 -8.97
CA GLU A 24 -8.37 10.19 -10.25
C GLU A 24 -6.85 10.11 -10.06
N ARG A 25 -6.26 10.99 -9.24
CA ARG A 25 -4.84 10.94 -8.89
C ARG A 25 -4.46 9.61 -8.26
N LEU A 26 -5.23 9.14 -7.27
CA LEU A 26 -5.02 7.86 -6.59
C LEU A 26 -5.03 6.70 -7.60
N SER A 27 -6.06 6.61 -8.45
CA SER A 27 -6.21 5.54 -9.45
C SER A 27 -5.05 5.41 -10.45
N LYS A 28 -4.20 6.44 -10.56
CA LYS A 28 -3.05 6.48 -11.47
C LYS A 28 -1.73 6.19 -10.77
N ILE A 29 -1.74 5.93 -9.46
CA ILE A 29 -0.52 5.59 -8.72
C ILE A 29 0.00 4.24 -9.21
N SER A 30 1.27 4.25 -9.58
CA SER A 30 2.02 3.07 -9.99
C SER A 30 3.48 3.26 -9.61
N CYS A 31 4.19 2.17 -9.35
CA CYS A 31 5.62 2.19 -9.14
C CYS A 31 6.31 1.30 -10.16
N THR A 32 7.50 1.71 -10.59
CA THR A 32 8.39 0.88 -11.41
C THR A 32 9.48 0.34 -10.51
N VAL A 33 9.63 -0.98 -10.49
CA VAL A 33 10.70 -1.69 -9.78
C VAL A 33 11.66 -2.26 -10.82
N PHE A 34 12.96 -2.05 -10.63
CA PHE A 34 13.99 -2.59 -11.52
C PHE A 34 14.67 -3.79 -10.86
N GLU A 35 15.01 -4.82 -11.65
CA GLU A 35 15.74 -5.99 -11.13
C GLU A 35 17.10 -5.59 -10.56
N THR A 36 17.80 -4.66 -11.24
CA THR A 36 19.13 -4.17 -10.87
C THR A 36 19.28 -2.67 -11.20
N ASN A 37 20.41 -2.08 -10.81
CA ASN A 37 20.78 -0.71 -11.13
C ASN A 37 21.42 -0.52 -12.53
N ARG A 38 21.40 -1.53 -13.40
CA ARG A 38 22.01 -1.46 -14.75
C ARG A 38 21.09 -0.82 -15.76
N GLU A 39 21.62 -0.02 -16.68
CA GLU A 39 20.82 0.69 -17.69
C GLU A 39 19.82 -0.21 -18.45
N ASP A 40 20.22 -1.44 -18.80
CA ASP A 40 19.45 -2.47 -19.52
C ASP A 40 18.65 -3.42 -18.62
N SER A 41 18.46 -3.08 -17.33
CA SER A 41 17.76 -3.92 -16.37
C SER A 41 16.31 -4.18 -16.77
N ASP A 42 15.88 -5.43 -16.63
CA ASP A 42 14.47 -5.78 -16.62
C ASP A 42 13.74 -5.02 -15.50
N TYR A 43 12.46 -4.76 -15.72
CA TYR A 43 11.64 -3.93 -14.83
C TYR A 43 10.22 -4.49 -14.73
N HIS A 44 9.51 -4.08 -13.69
CA HIS A 44 8.11 -4.38 -13.47
C HIS A 44 7.38 -3.10 -13.08
N ILE A 45 6.15 -2.93 -13.57
CA ILE A 45 5.29 -1.80 -13.21
C ILE A 45 4.09 -2.38 -12.49
N GLU A 46 3.94 -2.03 -11.22
CA GLU A 46 2.82 -2.42 -10.39
C GLU A 46 1.91 -1.21 -10.14
N ASN A 47 0.60 -1.43 -10.23
CA ASN A 47 -0.40 -0.38 -10.01
C ASN A 47 -1.08 -0.61 -8.68
N ILE A 48 -1.59 0.46 -8.07
CA ILE A 48 -2.41 0.28 -6.87
C ILE A 48 -3.67 -0.54 -7.18
N ILE A 49 -4.18 -1.26 -6.18
CA ILE A 49 -5.41 -2.05 -6.29
C ILE A 49 -6.60 -1.21 -5.84
N TYR A 50 -7.70 -1.24 -6.61
CA TYR A 50 -8.99 -0.75 -6.14
C TYR A 50 -9.80 -1.91 -5.52
N ASP A 51 -10.10 -1.82 -4.23
CA ASP A 51 -10.75 -2.85 -3.42
C ASP A 51 -12.04 -2.31 -2.80
N THR A 52 -13.18 -2.94 -3.10
CA THR A 52 -14.50 -2.56 -2.55
C THR A 52 -15.00 -3.49 -1.45
N GLU A 53 -14.29 -4.58 -1.17
CA GLU A 53 -14.81 -5.71 -0.39
C GLU A 53 -14.13 -5.83 0.97
N THR A 54 -12.82 -5.62 1.04
CA THR A 54 -12.04 -5.92 2.26
C THR A 54 -12.29 -4.91 3.40
N TYR A 55 -12.66 -3.68 3.06
CA TYR A 55 -12.81 -2.56 3.98
C TYR A 55 -14.25 -2.05 4.04
N ASN A 56 -14.57 -1.25 5.06
CA ASN A 56 -15.89 -0.61 5.19
C ASN A 56 -16.15 0.49 4.14
N PHE A 57 -15.08 0.99 3.51
CA PHE A 57 -15.12 1.95 2.43
C PHE A 57 -14.37 1.37 1.21
N PRO A 58 -14.70 1.74 -0.03
CA PRO A 58 -13.82 1.46 -1.16
C PRO A 58 -12.41 1.98 -0.89
N ALA A 59 -11.40 1.22 -1.30
CA ALA A 59 -10.02 1.48 -0.96
C ALA A 59 -9.11 1.43 -2.18
N TYR A 60 -8.13 2.32 -2.19
CA TYR A 60 -6.97 2.27 -3.07
C TYR A 60 -5.78 1.75 -2.27
N VAL A 61 -5.27 0.57 -2.60
CA VAL A 61 -4.30 -0.18 -1.80
C VAL A 61 -2.94 -0.18 -2.52
N SER A 62 -1.90 0.33 -1.86
CA SER A 62 -0.51 0.30 -2.34
C SER A 62 0.33 -0.78 -1.67
N SER A 63 -0.03 -1.20 -0.45
CA SER A 63 0.60 -2.32 0.25
C SER A 63 -0.41 -3.05 1.12
N ASP A 64 -0.42 -4.39 1.03
CA ASP A 64 -1.26 -5.24 1.86
C ASP A 64 -0.45 -6.37 2.52
N GLY A 65 0.34 -6.00 3.53
CA GLY A 65 1.07 -6.92 4.39
C GLY A 65 2.51 -7.20 3.95
N TYR A 66 3.01 -6.56 2.89
CA TYR A 66 4.41 -6.64 2.51
C TYR A 66 5.30 -6.11 3.64
N SER A 67 6.25 -6.93 4.11
CA SER A 67 7.07 -6.61 5.28
C SER A 67 6.26 -6.14 6.51
N SER A 68 5.05 -6.68 6.69
CA SER A 68 4.09 -6.29 7.74
C SER A 68 3.59 -4.83 7.64
N VAL A 69 3.66 -4.23 6.46
CA VAL A 69 3.18 -2.88 6.18
C VAL A 69 1.88 -2.92 5.38
N TYR A 70 0.92 -2.12 5.81
CA TYR A 70 -0.35 -1.92 5.14
C TYR A 70 -0.50 -0.44 4.82
N GLU A 71 -0.70 -0.12 3.56
CA GLU A 71 -0.84 1.25 3.08
C GLU A 71 -2.00 1.31 2.10
N TYR A 72 -2.99 2.13 2.43
CA TYR A 72 -4.19 2.28 1.63
C TYR A 72 -4.92 3.60 1.91
N ALA A 73 -5.72 4.04 0.95
CA ALA A 73 -6.59 5.20 1.05
C ALA A 73 -8.06 4.78 0.95
N LEU A 74 -8.85 5.06 1.99
CA LEU A 74 -10.28 4.76 2.09
C LEU A 74 -11.11 5.92 1.55
N ILE A 75 -12.11 5.62 0.73
CA ILE A 75 -12.93 6.60 0.00
C ILE A 75 -14.32 6.67 0.62
N ASP A 76 -14.54 7.69 1.42
CA ASP A 76 -15.84 8.03 2.00
C ASP A 76 -16.56 9.01 1.07
N ASN A 77 -17.26 8.45 0.07
CA ASN A 77 -17.98 9.21 -0.95
C ASN A 77 -19.06 10.10 -0.36
N ASP A 78 -19.77 9.63 0.67
CA ASP A 78 -20.89 10.36 1.26
C ASP A 78 -20.44 11.66 1.93
N ASN A 79 -19.24 11.65 2.52
CA ASN A 79 -18.65 12.81 3.19
C ASN A 79 -17.55 13.51 2.39
N LYS A 80 -17.29 13.08 1.14
CA LYS A 80 -16.22 13.59 0.27
C LYS A 80 -14.87 13.62 0.99
N ARG A 81 -14.59 12.53 1.70
CA ARG A 81 -13.45 12.40 2.59
C ARG A 81 -12.60 11.23 2.15
N ILE A 82 -11.29 11.42 2.21
CA ILE A 82 -10.31 10.36 1.98
C ILE A 82 -9.52 10.17 3.26
N ILE A 83 -9.43 8.91 3.71
CA ILE A 83 -8.66 8.52 4.89
C ILE A 83 -7.45 7.72 4.42
N TYR A 84 -6.28 8.30 4.56
CA TYR A 84 -5.00 7.67 4.27
C TYR A 84 -4.53 6.93 5.51
N VAL A 85 -4.20 5.66 5.33
CA VAL A 85 -3.86 4.73 6.38
C VAL A 85 -2.49 4.13 6.08
N LEU A 86 -1.59 4.20 7.06
CA LEU A 86 -0.33 3.47 7.07
C LEU A 86 -0.21 2.73 8.40
N LEU A 87 -0.07 1.42 8.34
CA LEU A 87 0.14 0.54 9.49
C LEU A 87 1.46 -0.20 9.31
N SER A 88 2.31 -0.17 10.32
CA SER A 88 3.58 -0.90 10.37
C SER A 88 3.52 -1.86 11.56
N TYR A 89 3.68 -3.17 11.29
CA TYR A 89 3.58 -4.25 12.29
C TYR A 89 2.35 -4.13 13.19
N PRO A 90 1.13 -4.02 12.62
CA PRO A 90 -0.07 -3.76 13.40
C PRO A 90 -0.39 -4.93 14.35
N ASN A 91 -0.47 -4.65 15.64
CA ASN A 91 -0.89 -5.61 16.67
C ASN A 91 -2.34 -5.37 17.10
N ILE A 92 -3.26 -5.44 16.14
CA ILE A 92 -4.67 -5.06 16.32
C ILE A 92 -5.38 -5.93 17.36
N ALA A 93 -5.03 -7.21 17.44
CA ALA A 93 -5.65 -8.16 18.37
C ALA A 93 -5.37 -7.83 19.85
N ASN A 94 -4.32 -7.06 20.13
CA ASN A 94 -3.90 -6.68 21.49
C ASN A 94 -4.02 -5.17 21.75
N ASP A 95 -4.78 -4.41 20.93
CA ASP A 95 -5.07 -2.99 21.19
C ASP A 95 -6.08 -2.84 22.34
N GLU A 96 -5.60 -3.02 23.57
CA GLU A 96 -6.40 -2.85 24.81
C GLU A 96 -6.79 -1.38 25.05
N ALA A 97 -6.12 -0.43 24.40
CA ALA A 97 -6.34 1.00 24.61
C ALA A 97 -7.47 1.58 23.74
N GLU A 98 -8.05 0.78 22.82
CA GLU A 98 -9.05 1.21 21.82
C GLU A 98 -8.64 2.46 21.04
N THR A 99 -7.34 2.67 20.89
CA THR A 99 -6.80 3.88 20.25
C THR A 99 -6.86 3.80 18.73
N VAL A 100 -6.99 2.59 18.18
CA VAL A 100 -7.06 2.38 16.76
C VAL A 100 -8.50 2.58 16.25
N GLN A 101 -8.65 3.41 15.23
CA GLN A 101 -9.92 3.64 14.55
C GLN A 101 -10.30 2.39 13.73
N LYS A 102 -10.98 1.43 14.37
CA LYS A 102 -11.33 0.11 13.80
C LYS A 102 -12.12 0.20 12.49
N ASP A 103 -12.91 1.26 12.31
CA ASP A 103 -13.66 1.50 11.08
C ASP A 103 -12.76 1.73 9.86
N TYR A 104 -11.49 2.12 10.08
CA TYR A 104 -10.49 2.33 9.04
C TYR A 104 -9.60 1.11 8.80
N LEU A 105 -9.89 -0.01 9.47
CA LEU A 105 -9.19 -1.28 9.27
C LEU A 105 -9.98 -2.19 8.33
N LYS A 106 -9.38 -3.32 7.97
CA LYS A 106 -10.08 -4.41 7.28
C LYS A 106 -11.27 -4.90 8.11
N LYS A 107 -12.34 -5.33 7.43
CA LYS A 107 -13.51 -5.95 8.07
C LYS A 107 -13.14 -7.18 8.90
N ASP A 108 -12.25 -8.02 8.38
CA ASP A 108 -11.65 -9.14 9.12
C ASP A 108 -10.31 -8.73 9.73
N LEU A 109 -10.31 -8.47 11.03
CA LEU A 109 -9.10 -8.08 11.77
C LEU A 109 -8.08 -9.22 11.89
N ASN A 110 -8.47 -10.48 11.69
CA ASN A 110 -7.52 -11.59 11.68
C ASN A 110 -6.67 -11.59 10.41
N ALA A 111 -7.08 -10.86 9.37
CA ALA A 111 -6.29 -10.73 8.14
C ALA A 111 -4.92 -10.08 8.38
N TYR A 112 -4.73 -9.38 9.50
CA TYR A 112 -3.44 -8.80 9.92
C TYR A 112 -2.51 -9.81 10.62
N ASP A 113 -3.02 -10.96 11.04
CA ASP A 113 -2.26 -11.97 11.77
C ASP A 113 -1.51 -12.89 10.79
N LEU A 114 -0.21 -12.62 10.61
CA LEU A 114 0.63 -13.25 9.58
C LEU A 114 1.24 -14.60 10.00
N LYS A 115 0.71 -15.25 11.05
CA LYS A 115 1.27 -16.43 11.75
C LYS A 115 1.91 -17.55 10.92
N ASN A 116 1.59 -17.70 9.63
CA ASN A 116 2.12 -18.79 8.79
C ASN A 116 2.45 -18.40 7.33
N GLY A 117 2.56 -17.11 6.98
CA GLY A 117 2.80 -16.66 5.60
C GLY A 117 4.08 -15.85 5.44
N SER A 118 4.75 -15.95 4.28
CA SER A 118 5.85 -15.05 3.93
C SER A 118 5.27 -13.65 3.70
N THR A 119 5.71 -12.67 4.48
CA THR A 119 5.33 -11.27 4.27
C THR A 119 5.91 -10.72 2.98
N LEU A 120 6.99 -11.31 2.45
CA LEU A 120 7.59 -10.90 1.18
C LEU A 120 6.74 -11.26 -0.04
N GLU A 121 5.82 -12.21 0.09
CA GLU A 121 4.91 -12.62 -0.99
C GLU A 121 3.58 -11.86 -0.97
N ARG A 122 3.42 -10.95 0.00
CA ARG A 122 2.24 -10.10 0.10
C ARG A 122 2.33 -8.96 -0.91
N PHE A 123 1.16 -8.45 -1.28
CA PHE A 123 1.06 -7.40 -2.28
C PHE A 123 1.73 -6.11 -1.81
N SER A 124 2.54 -5.51 -2.68
CA SER A 124 2.99 -4.13 -2.59
C SER A 124 3.39 -3.64 -3.96
N ILE A 125 3.03 -2.40 -4.30
CA ILE A 125 3.53 -1.75 -5.52
C ILE A 125 5.04 -1.49 -5.47
N TYR A 126 5.65 -1.58 -4.28
CA TYR A 126 7.04 -1.24 -4.03
C TYR A 126 7.99 -2.44 -4.12
N SER A 127 7.53 -3.64 -4.44
CA SER A 127 8.38 -4.83 -4.48
C SER A 127 7.94 -5.81 -5.56
N PHE A 128 8.92 -6.43 -6.22
CA PHE A 128 8.66 -7.45 -7.24
C PHE A 128 9.70 -8.57 -7.22
N GLY A 129 9.21 -9.81 -7.34
CA GLY A 129 10.02 -11.01 -7.40
C GLY A 129 10.37 -11.39 -8.84
N PHE A 130 11.51 -10.90 -9.36
CA PHE A 130 11.95 -11.17 -10.74
C PHE A 130 12.29 -12.65 -11.00
N SER A 131 12.77 -13.35 -9.97
CA SER A 131 13.01 -14.79 -10.03
C SER A 131 13.00 -15.41 -8.64
N LYS A 132 13.07 -16.74 -8.56
CA LYS A 132 12.96 -17.47 -7.29
C LYS A 132 14.06 -17.04 -6.31
N GLY A 133 13.66 -16.30 -5.28
CA GLY A 133 14.56 -15.79 -4.24
C GLY A 133 15.27 -14.48 -4.60
N ILE A 134 14.94 -13.85 -5.73
CA ILE A 134 15.43 -12.52 -6.10
C ILE A 134 14.24 -11.57 -6.06
N TRP A 135 14.25 -10.70 -5.05
CA TRP A 135 13.29 -9.62 -4.87
C TRP A 135 14.02 -8.30 -5.01
N SER A 136 13.41 -7.38 -5.74
CA SER A 136 13.87 -6.00 -5.81
C SER A 136 12.78 -5.11 -5.26
N GLU A 137 13.20 -4.03 -4.62
CA GLU A 137 12.31 -3.03 -4.06
C GLU A 137 12.43 -1.73 -4.85
N TYR A 138 11.38 -0.94 -4.79
CA TYR A 138 11.36 0.42 -5.29
C TYR A 138 12.48 1.25 -4.68
N SER A 139 13.17 2.01 -5.51
CA SER A 139 14.14 3.01 -5.09
C SER A 139 13.70 4.38 -5.62
N PRO A 140 13.63 5.43 -4.77
CA PRO A 140 13.42 6.80 -5.23
C PRO A 140 14.47 7.28 -6.24
N GLU A 141 15.67 6.68 -6.24
CA GLU A 141 16.73 7.01 -7.20
C GLU A 141 16.41 6.54 -8.64
N ASP A 142 15.46 5.61 -8.79
CA ASP A 142 15.01 5.10 -10.08
C ASP A 142 13.86 5.92 -10.68
N GLU A 143 13.35 6.94 -9.98
CA GLU A 143 12.31 7.82 -10.52
C GLU A 143 12.77 8.52 -11.81
N GLY A 144 12.05 8.29 -12.90
CA GLY A 144 12.38 8.86 -14.22
C GLY A 144 13.47 8.10 -14.99
N ARG A 145 13.96 6.98 -14.47
CA ARG A 145 14.88 6.08 -15.19
C ARG A 145 14.21 5.51 -16.44
N GLU A 146 14.97 5.43 -17.53
CA GLU A 146 14.48 4.84 -18.78
C GLU A 146 14.23 3.33 -18.63
N THR A 147 13.08 2.87 -19.10
CA THR A 147 12.68 1.46 -19.10
C THR A 147 13.22 0.76 -20.35
N SER A 148 14.55 0.56 -20.41
CA SER A 148 15.22 0.04 -21.61
C SER A 148 15.34 -1.50 -21.67
N GLY A 149 15.22 -2.18 -20.52
CA GLY A 149 15.16 -3.65 -20.42
C GLY A 149 13.77 -4.23 -20.77
N LYS A 150 13.50 -5.48 -20.38
CA LYS A 150 12.18 -6.09 -20.62
C LYS A 150 11.25 -5.84 -19.45
N GLN A 151 9.99 -5.51 -19.76
CA GLN A 151 8.92 -5.56 -18.76
C GLN A 151 8.62 -7.02 -18.42
N ARG A 152 8.58 -7.32 -17.12
CA ARG A 152 8.37 -8.64 -16.55
C ARG A 152 7.02 -8.76 -15.87
#